data_AF-A0A948KPY3-F1
#
_entry.id   AF-A0A948KPY3-F1
#
_cell.length_a   1.000
_cell.length_b   1.000
_cell.length_c   1.000
_cell.angle_alpha   90.00
_cell.angle_beta   90.00
_cell.angle_gamma   90.00
#
_symmetry.space_group_name_H-M   'P 1'
#
loop_
_entity.id
_entity.type
_entity.pdbx_description
1 polymer ?
#
loop_
_entity_poly.entity_id
_entity_poly.type
_entity_poly.pdbx_seq_one_letter_code
_entity_poly.pdbx_strand_id
1 'polypeptide(L)' 'MGRIILGLMGIALSFLIFRFRRMIGDTIGEGAWMQKIGGVYTVVIYAGIFIFFWSLLMIFNLTNIFIAPFIAPFRAFGL' A
#
# COMPACT_ATOMS: atom_id res chain seq x y z
N MET A 1 21.51 1.46 -0.53
CA MET A 1 21.07 1.71 0.86
C MET A 1 19.77 2.47 0.99
N GLY A 2 19.51 3.54 0.20
CA GLY A 2 18.25 4.31 0.32
C GLY A 2 16.96 3.49 0.24
N ARG A 3 16.91 2.45 -0.62
CA ARG A 3 15.72 1.59 -0.79
C ARG A 3 15.38 0.74 0.45
N ILE A 4 16.39 0.26 1.16
CA ILE A 4 16.20 -0.53 2.39
C ILE A 4 15.67 0.36 3.50
N ILE A 5 16.21 1.57 3.64
CA ILE A 5 15.74 2.57 4.61
C ILE A 5 14.30 2.97 4.32
N LEU A 6 13.95 3.25 3.05
CA LEU A 6 12.58 3.54 2.63
C LEU A 6 11.63 2.37 2.91
N GLY A 7 12.05 1.13 2.64
CA GLY A 7 11.26 -0.06 2.95
C GLY A 7 11.03 -0.24 4.45
N LEU A 8 12.05 -0.08 5.29
CA LEU A 8 11.91 -0.16 6.74
C LEU A 8 11.00 0.95 7.29
N MET A 9 11.12 2.18 6.79
CA MET A 9 10.19 3.26 7.13
C MET A 9 8.75 2.96 6.72
N GLY A 10 8.55 2.36 5.54
CA GLY A 10 7.22 1.96 5.08
C GLY A 10 6.61 0.83 5.94
N ILE A 11 7.42 -0.12 6.39
CA ILE A 11 6.98 -1.13 7.37
C ILE A 11 6.58 -0.45 8.68
N ALA A 12 7.42 0.43 9.24
CA ALA A 12 7.09 1.16 10.47
C ALA A 12 5.80 1.99 10.32
N LEU A 13 5.62 2.65 9.18
CA LEU A 13 4.40 3.39 8.86
C LEU A 13 3.17 2.47 8.81
N SER A 14 3.28 1.28 8.23
CA SER A 14 2.17 0.30 8.23
C SER A 14 1.73 -0.09 9.65
N PHE A 15 2.68 -0.27 10.56
CA PHE A 15 2.38 -0.52 11.98
C PHE A 15 1.66 0.66 12.63
N LEU A 16 2.08 1.89 12.34
CA LEU A 16 1.39 3.09 12.82
C LEU A 16 -0.04 3.16 12.27
N ILE A 17 -0.25 2.84 10.99
CA ILE A 17 -1.59 2.78 10.40
C ILE A 17 -2.45 1.75 11.11
N PHE A 18 -1.95 0.54 11.37
CA PHE A 18 -2.72 -0.48 12.10
C PHE A 18 -3.02 -0.07 13.55
N ARG A 19 -2.06 0.60 14.21
CA ARG A 19 -2.20 1.06 15.59
C ARG A 19 -3.21 2.19 15.72
N PHE A 20 -3.19 3.14 14.80
CA PHE A 20 -4.03 4.36 14.81
C PHE A 20 -5.19 4.30 13.82
N ARG A 21 -5.52 3.12 13.29
CA ARG A 21 -6.56 2.93 12.24
C ARG A 21 -7.89 3.59 12.55
N ARG A 22 -8.26 3.66 13.84
CA ARG A 22 -9.50 4.30 14.28
C ARG A 22 -9.43 5.81 14.07
N MET A 23 -8.45 6.45 14.68
CA MET A 23 -8.21 7.88 14.55
C MET A 23 -8.03 8.32 13.10
N ILE A 24 -7.31 7.54 12.30
CA ILE A 24 -7.13 7.80 10.87
C ILE A 24 -8.46 7.72 10.14
N GLY A 25 -9.26 6.67 10.37
CA GLY A 25 -10.59 6.52 9.76
C GLY A 25 -11.54 7.66 10.17
N ASP A 26 -11.52 8.04 11.44
CA ASP A 26 -12.36 9.12 11.97
C ASP A 26 -11.96 10.48 11.39
N THR A 27 -10.68 10.69 11.07
CA THR A 27 -10.16 11.92 10.46
C THR A 27 -10.47 12.01 8.96
N ILE A 28 -10.37 10.87 8.24
CA ILE A 28 -10.65 10.82 6.80
C ILE A 28 -12.17 10.91 6.54
N GLY A 29 -12.98 10.37 7.46
CA GLY A 29 -14.41 10.26 7.31
C GLY A 29 -14.82 9.10 6.39
N GLU A 30 -16.12 8.82 6.35
CA GLU A 30 -16.66 7.68 5.61
C GLU A 30 -17.30 8.12 4.28
N GLY A 31 -16.67 7.74 3.16
CA GLY A 31 -17.24 7.94 1.84
C GLY A 31 -18.30 6.88 1.49
N ALA A 32 -19.27 7.25 0.65
CA ALA A 32 -20.35 6.33 0.22
C ALA A 32 -19.84 5.04 -0.45
N TRP A 33 -18.68 5.10 -1.11
CA TRP A 33 -18.04 3.91 -1.70
C TRP A 33 -17.38 3.03 -0.64
N MET A 34 -16.89 3.60 0.46
CA MET A 34 -16.20 2.86 1.53
C MET A 34 -17.18 1.94 2.25
N GLN A 35 -18.43 2.37 2.43
CA GLN A 35 -19.49 1.55 3.02
C GLN A 35 -19.71 0.23 2.25
N LYS A 36 -19.56 0.24 0.92
CA LYS A 36 -19.71 -0.96 0.08
C LYS A 36 -18.63 -2.02 0.33
N ILE A 37 -17.47 -1.60 0.87
CA ILE A 37 -16.28 -2.45 1.09
C ILE A 37 -16.15 -2.81 2.58
N GLY A 38 -17.15 -2.50 3.42
CA GLY A 38 -17.12 -2.75 4.87
C GLY A 38 -16.63 -1.57 5.71
N GLY A 39 -16.74 -0.35 5.17
CA GLY A 39 -16.55 0.91 5.88
C GLY A 39 -15.12 1.45 5.91
N VAL A 40 -14.96 2.67 6.43
CA VAL A 40 -13.68 3.39 6.42
C VAL A 40 -12.55 2.63 7.14
N TYR A 41 -12.83 1.95 8.25
CA TYR A 41 -11.79 1.21 8.99
C TYR A 41 -11.20 0.07 8.16
N THR A 42 -12.02 -0.61 7.38
CA THR A 42 -11.59 -1.69 6.48
C THR A 42 -10.68 -1.14 5.38
N VAL A 43 -11.03 0.03 4.83
CA VAL A 43 -10.19 0.74 3.85
C VAL A 43 -8.83 1.13 4.44
N VAL A 44 -8.81 1.66 5.66
CA VAL A 44 -7.55 2.02 6.35
C VAL A 44 -6.68 0.79 6.62
N ILE A 45 -7.29 -0.34 6.99
CA ILE A 45 -6.57 -1.61 7.15
C ILE A 45 -5.98 -2.06 5.80
N TYR A 46 -6.75 -2.02 4.71
CA TYR A 46 -6.23 -2.37 3.38
C TYR A 46 -5.09 -1.47 2.92
N ALA A 47 -5.17 -0.17 3.20
CA ALA A 47 -4.07 0.75 2.93
C ALA A 47 -2.79 0.37 3.71
N GLY A 48 -2.93 0.03 5.00
CA GLY A 48 -1.81 -0.44 5.83
C GLY A 48 -1.19 -1.74 5.30
N ILE A 49 -2.03 -2.72 4.92
CA ILE A 49 -1.58 -3.98 4.32
C ILE A 49 -0.83 -3.72 3.01
N PHE A 50 -1.39 -2.89 2.15
CA PHE A 50 -0.77 -2.53 0.87
C PHE A 50 0.62 -1.91 1.08
N ILE A 51 0.74 -0.94 1.99
CA ILE A 51 2.02 -0.28 2.30
C ILE A 51 3.02 -1.29 2.87
N PHE A 52 2.58 -2.21 3.73
CA PHE A 52 3.44 -3.25 4.29
C PHE A 52 4.03 -4.16 3.19
N PHE A 53 3.19 -4.73 2.33
CA PHE A 53 3.63 -5.61 1.25
C PHE A 53 4.48 -4.86 0.21
N TRP A 54 4.11 -3.63 -0.13
CA TRP A 54 4.91 -2.80 -1.03
C TRP A 54 6.32 -2.54 -0.48
N SER A 55 6.41 -2.29 0.83
CA SER A 55 7.67 -2.09 1.51
C SER A 55 8.55 -3.34 1.49
N LEU A 56 7.97 -4.53 1.68
CA LEU A 56 8.68 -5.80 1.53
C LEU A 56 9.20 -5.97 0.10
N LEU A 57 8.37 -5.73 -0.92
CA LEU A 57 8.78 -5.82 -2.32
C LEU A 57 9.94 -4.88 -2.65
N MET A 58 9.98 -3.69 -2.04
CA MET A 58 11.10 -2.75 -2.21
C MET A 58 12.39 -3.24 -1.57
N ILE A 59 12.34 -3.85 -0.38
CA ILE A 59 13.51 -4.40 0.32
C ILE A 59 14.12 -5.55 -0.49
N PHE A 60 13.28 -6.47 -0.98
CA PHE A 60 13.74 -7.62 -1.76
C PHE A 60 14.04 -7.29 -3.24
N ASN A 61 13.90 -6.04 -3.66
CA ASN A 61 14.03 -5.62 -5.05
C ASN A 61 13.11 -6.38 -6.04
N LEU A 62 11.98 -6.89 -5.56
CA LEU A 62 11.00 -7.64 -6.34
C LEU A 62 9.95 -6.74 -7.00
N THR A 63 10.01 -5.43 -6.75
CA THR A 63 9.14 -4.42 -7.36
C THR A 63 9.09 -4.53 -8.89
N ASN A 64 10.23 -4.74 -9.55
CA ASN A 64 10.27 -4.88 -11.01
C ASN A 64 9.55 -6.14 -11.51
N ILE A 65 9.65 -7.26 -10.79
CA ILE A 65 9.02 -8.53 -11.17
C ILE A 65 7.50 -8.44 -10.96
N PHE A 66 7.07 -7.82 -9.86
CA PHE A 66 5.65 -7.66 -9.56
C PHE A 66 4.92 -6.76 -10.57
N ILE A 67 5.58 -5.70 -11.05
CA ILE A 67 4.99 -4.74 -11.99
C ILE A 67 5.22 -5.17 -13.45
N ALA A 68 6.18 -6.07 -13.73
CA ALA A 68 6.47 -6.58 -15.07
C ALA A 68 5.24 -7.05 -15.86
N PRO A 69 4.31 -7.88 -15.33
CA PRO A 69 3.14 -8.32 -16.10
C PRO A 69 2.19 -7.16 -16.45
N PHE A 70 2.17 -6.10 -15.65
CA PHE A 70 1.38 -4.90 -15.96
C PHE A 70 2.06 -4.04 -17.02
N ILE A 71 3.40 -3.92 -17.00
CA ILE A 71 4.16 -3.09 -17.96
C ILE A 71 4.40 -3.79 -19.30
N ALA A 72 4.56 -5.12 -19.29
CA ALA A 72 4.86 -5.93 -20.47
C ALA A 72 3.92 -5.67 -21.66
N PRO A 73 2.58 -5.62 -21.50
CA PRO A 73 1.69 -5.28 -22.61
C PRO A 73 1.96 -3.87 -23.14
N PHE A 74 2.15 -2.85 -22.29
CA PHE A 74 2.43 -1.49 -22.76
C PHE A 74 3.74 -1.39 -23.56
N ARG A 75 4.79 -2.10 -23.13
CA ARG A 75 6.05 -2.19 -23.89
C ARG A 75 5.90 -2.93 -25.22
N ALA A 76 5.02 -3.93 -25.28
CA ALA A 76 4.73 -4.66 -26.51
C ALA A 76 4.01 -3.78 -27.55
N PHE A 77 3.26 -2.77 -27.11
CA PHE A 77 2.59 -1.79 -27.96
C PHE A 77 3.45 -0.54 -28.28
N GLY A 78 4.71 -0.48 -27.84
CA GLY A 78 5.64 0.59 -28.20
C GLY A 78 5.32 1.98 -27.62
N LEU A 79 4.59 2.03 -26.50
CA LEU A 79 4.28 3.25 -25.73
C LEU A 79 5.24 3.43 -24.54
#